data_AF-A0A416NUF7-F1
#
_entry.id   AF-A0A416NUF7-F1
#
_cell.length_a   1.000
_cell.length_b   1.000
_cell.length_c   1.000
_cell.angle_alpha   90.00
_cell.angle_beta   90.00
_cell.angle_gamma   90.00
#
_symmetry.space_group_name_H-M   'P 1'
#
loop_
_entity.id
_entity.type
_entity.pdbx_description
1 polymer ?
#
loop_
_entity_poly.entity_id
_entity_poly.type
_entity_poly.pdbx_seq_one_letter_code
_entity_poly.pdbx_strand_id
1 'polypeptide(L)'
;MLGAGANLIGYYMYHGGVNPDGQYTTLQESKATGYANDLPVKSYDFQTCLRENGLPSESYYRLRKHHIFIKNTEELLAPAKVYLPDNIPEPMGAEDMETLRAAFRYNKTADCGFLFINNHQRKRKMTEKQITPEKPLQFTVTDVEGTQRQIIFDRIHVRTDAILVLPYNLSVVIRGEQFRLRKTNASYLGCFGGTYYFYTDEEPEDIYFEWSDGKDHAEAVRILTTHDAEHFCYVQEGADEKGKVSLLPDLHFAEVGKVRITDGGQAVKSIWSVYGQTEPNVYELTLEYEYHPADALSGDVWLELDFGGDCARLYQDGKLIDDWFSNGELWRVALKRYDCPTHLTLELDPFKMDVYYDLPPKREMRLAGARLLRLS
;
A
#
# COMPACT_ATOMS: atom_id res chain seq x y z
N MET A 1 10.67 -6.95 -7.69
CA MET A 1 11.84 -7.33 -6.85
C MET A 1 11.77 -8.77 -6.36
N LEU A 2 10.69 -9.19 -5.68
CA LEU A 2 10.56 -10.57 -5.19
C LEU A 2 10.74 -11.64 -6.29
N GLY A 3 10.03 -11.50 -7.43
CA GLY A 3 10.21 -12.41 -8.56
C GLY A 3 11.62 -12.41 -9.16
N ALA A 4 12.37 -11.30 -9.02
CA ALA A 4 13.73 -11.14 -9.52
C ALA A 4 14.82 -11.65 -8.55
N GLY A 5 14.44 -12.30 -7.44
CA GLY A 5 15.41 -12.96 -6.54
C GLY A 5 15.61 -12.29 -5.19
N ALA A 6 14.96 -11.16 -4.92
CA ALA A 6 15.09 -10.50 -3.61
C ALA A 6 14.50 -11.39 -2.50
N ASN A 7 15.32 -11.72 -1.50
CA ASN A 7 14.94 -12.48 -0.31
C ASN A 7 14.86 -11.62 0.96
N LEU A 8 15.35 -10.38 0.90
CA LEU A 8 15.25 -9.39 1.96
C LEU A 8 14.49 -8.20 1.40
N ILE A 9 13.26 -8.01 1.85
CA ILE A 9 12.43 -6.86 1.50
C ILE A 9 12.34 -5.96 2.74
N GLY A 10 12.86 -4.76 2.61
CA GLY A 10 12.73 -3.70 3.60
C GLY A 10 12.01 -2.49 3.00
N TYR A 11 11.42 -1.68 3.86
CA TYR A 11 10.72 -0.47 3.49
C TYR A 11 11.32 0.70 4.25
N TYR A 12 11.69 1.74 3.52
CA TYR A 12 12.06 3.02 4.09
C TYR A 12 11.11 4.06 3.49
N MET A 13 10.15 4.59 4.24
CA MET A 13 9.65 4.16 5.55
C MET A 13 8.50 3.14 5.39
N TYR A 14 8.10 2.44 6.46
CA TYR A 14 6.85 1.66 6.50
C TYR A 14 5.73 2.37 7.29
N HIS A 15 6.13 3.08 8.34
CA HIS A 15 5.28 3.96 9.12
C HIS A 15 5.91 5.33 9.11
N GLY A 16 5.12 6.34 8.73
CA GLY A 16 5.49 7.73 8.85
C GLY A 16 5.60 8.13 10.32
N GLY A 17 5.90 9.39 10.56
CA GLY A 17 5.99 9.93 11.90
C GLY A 17 5.88 11.44 11.91
N VAL A 18 6.27 12.03 13.02
CA VAL A 18 6.36 13.48 13.18
C VAL A 18 7.74 13.80 13.71
N ASN A 19 8.40 14.77 13.10
CA ASN A 19 9.69 15.27 13.55
C ASN A 19 9.53 15.90 14.95
N PRO A 20 10.33 15.46 15.94
CA PRO A 20 10.33 16.08 17.25
C PRO A 20 10.92 17.49 17.17
N ASP A 21 10.63 18.30 18.18
CA ASP A 21 11.24 19.61 18.28
C ASP A 21 12.74 19.45 18.58
N GLY A 22 13.58 20.09 17.76
CA GLY A 22 15.00 20.16 18.06
C GLY A 22 15.29 21.18 19.16
N GLN A 23 16.45 21.04 19.80
CA GLN A 23 16.83 21.90 20.93
C GLN A 23 17.16 23.35 20.51
N TYR A 24 17.77 23.52 19.33
CA TYR A 24 18.25 24.83 18.84
C TYR A 24 17.64 25.22 17.50
N THR A 25 17.25 24.24 16.69
CA THR A 25 16.68 24.39 15.34
C THR A 25 15.62 23.31 15.13
N THR A 26 14.90 23.38 14.01
CA THR A 26 14.09 22.26 13.53
C THR A 26 14.98 21.07 13.13
N LEU A 27 14.39 19.88 13.01
CA LEU A 27 15.04 18.68 12.46
C LEU A 27 14.69 18.44 10.98
N GLN A 28 14.20 19.49 10.31
CA GLN A 28 13.74 19.43 8.93
C GLN A 28 14.89 19.12 7.96
N GLU A 29 14.64 18.18 7.06
CA GLU A 29 15.47 17.97 5.87
C GLU A 29 15.13 19.07 4.84
N SER A 30 16.07 19.98 4.57
CA SER A 30 15.84 21.12 3.66
C SER A 30 17.06 21.50 2.84
N LYS A 31 16.87 22.26 1.77
CA LYS A 31 17.99 22.76 0.94
C LYS A 31 18.92 23.68 1.73
N ALA A 32 18.38 24.40 2.70
CA ALA A 32 19.17 25.25 3.60
C ALA A 32 20.18 24.43 4.44
N THR A 33 19.88 23.15 4.72
CA THR A 33 20.78 22.22 5.42
C THR A 33 21.55 21.30 4.48
N GLY A 34 21.48 21.52 3.15
CA GLY A 34 22.19 20.74 2.14
C GLY A 34 21.43 19.52 1.60
N TYR A 35 20.16 19.32 1.99
CA TYR A 35 19.30 18.30 1.41
C TYR A 35 18.84 18.67 0.00
N ALA A 36 18.47 17.68 -0.81
CA ALA A 36 18.06 17.95 -2.20
C ALA A 36 16.68 18.63 -2.31
N ASN A 37 15.81 18.41 -1.32
CA ASN A 37 14.42 18.87 -1.31
C ASN A 37 14.13 19.69 -0.04
N ASP A 38 13.01 20.39 -0.05
CA ASP A 38 12.45 20.99 1.17
C ASP A 38 11.30 20.08 1.63
N LEU A 39 11.44 19.46 2.80
CA LEU A 39 10.42 18.58 3.40
C LEU A 39 9.64 19.34 4.48
N PRO A 40 8.50 18.82 4.97
CA PRO A 40 7.81 19.44 6.08
C PRO A 40 8.67 19.55 7.35
N VAL A 41 8.41 20.56 8.19
CA VAL A 41 9.13 20.77 9.46
C VAL A 41 8.69 19.73 10.47
N LYS A 42 7.39 19.46 10.57
CA LYS A 42 6.79 18.52 11.51
C LYS A 42 6.40 17.22 10.83
N SER A 43 5.67 17.26 9.72
CA SER A 43 5.23 16.01 9.09
C SER A 43 6.41 15.17 8.59
N TYR A 44 6.39 13.90 8.96
CA TYR A 44 7.29 12.85 8.44
C TYR A 44 6.48 11.66 7.94
N ASP A 45 5.29 11.94 7.41
CA ASP A 45 4.32 10.95 6.96
C ASP A 45 4.85 10.05 5.83
N PHE A 46 5.69 10.62 4.96
CA PHE A 46 6.31 9.93 3.82
C PHE A 46 5.32 9.31 2.82
N GLN A 47 4.01 9.54 3.00
CA GLN A 47 2.91 8.90 2.27
C GLN A 47 3.02 7.37 2.26
N THR A 48 3.53 6.80 3.36
CA THR A 48 3.81 5.37 3.44
C THR A 48 2.59 4.55 3.85
N CYS A 49 2.79 3.25 4.08
CA CYS A 49 1.76 2.27 4.40
C CYS A 49 0.98 2.67 5.65
N LEU A 50 1.67 3.01 6.73
CA LEU A 50 1.04 3.63 7.90
C LEU A 50 1.37 5.12 7.89
N ARG A 51 0.35 5.96 7.88
CA ARG A 51 0.48 7.43 7.86
C ARG A 51 0.94 7.95 9.23
N GLU A 52 1.42 9.18 9.31
CA GLU A 52 1.89 9.79 10.57
C GLU A 52 0.82 9.84 11.66
N ASN A 53 -0.44 9.87 11.24
CA ASN A 53 -1.63 9.90 12.08
C ASN A 53 -2.13 8.49 12.47
N GLY A 54 -1.38 7.44 12.13
CA GLY A 54 -1.67 6.04 12.46
C GLY A 54 -2.68 5.34 11.53
N LEU A 55 -3.27 6.05 10.56
CA LEU A 55 -4.20 5.45 9.61
C LEU A 55 -3.44 4.63 8.55
N PRO A 56 -3.95 3.45 8.13
CA PRO A 56 -3.40 2.74 6.99
C PRO A 56 -3.75 3.45 5.67
N SER A 57 -2.80 3.49 4.75
CA SER A 57 -3.01 3.89 3.36
C SER A 57 -3.33 2.68 2.48
N GLU A 58 -3.75 2.91 1.23
CA GLU A 58 -4.00 1.85 0.27
C GLU A 58 -2.79 0.89 0.10
N SER A 59 -1.58 1.45 0.15
CA SER A 59 -0.35 0.66 0.03
C SER A 59 -0.14 -0.35 1.17
N TYR A 60 -0.69 -0.08 2.37
CA TYR A 60 -0.68 -1.03 3.48
C TYR A 60 -1.41 -2.32 3.10
N TYR A 61 -2.65 -2.22 2.64
CA TYR A 61 -3.48 -3.38 2.29
C TYR A 61 -2.88 -4.17 1.13
N ARG A 62 -2.40 -3.48 0.09
CA ARG A 62 -1.71 -4.09 -1.06
C ARG A 62 -0.47 -4.88 -0.65
N LEU A 63 0.38 -4.32 0.21
CA LEU A 63 1.58 -5.01 0.69
C LEU A 63 1.27 -6.16 1.64
N ARG A 64 0.23 -6.01 2.46
CA ARG A 64 -0.15 -7.02 3.45
C ARG A 64 -0.48 -8.36 2.80
N LYS A 65 -1.19 -8.36 1.66
CA LYS A 65 -1.41 -9.54 0.81
C LYS A 65 -0.09 -10.25 0.44
N HIS A 66 0.91 -9.49 0.01
CA HIS A 66 2.22 -10.04 -0.35
C HIS A 66 3.00 -10.54 0.88
N HIS A 67 2.93 -9.86 2.02
CA HIS A 67 3.55 -10.35 3.27
C HIS A 67 2.93 -11.66 3.74
N ILE A 68 1.61 -11.79 3.62
CA ILE A 68 0.91 -13.04 3.92
C ILE A 68 1.41 -14.18 3.03
N PHE A 69 1.48 -13.94 1.73
CA PHE A 69 2.03 -14.89 0.76
C PHE A 69 3.47 -15.28 1.11
N ILE A 70 4.35 -14.30 1.35
CA ILE A 70 5.76 -14.54 1.70
C ILE A 70 5.83 -15.39 2.97
N LYS A 71 5.09 -15.03 4.02
CA LYS A 71 5.12 -15.76 5.29
C LYS A 71 4.67 -17.21 5.15
N ASN A 72 3.73 -17.49 4.25
CA ASN A 72 3.24 -18.84 3.97
C ASN A 72 4.16 -19.66 3.07
N THR A 73 5.10 -19.02 2.38
CA THR A 73 5.91 -19.66 1.32
C THR A 73 7.40 -19.45 1.50
N GLU A 74 7.85 -18.84 2.60
CA GLU A 74 9.24 -18.42 2.81
C GLU A 74 10.24 -19.58 2.66
N GLU A 75 9.91 -20.76 3.19
CA GLU A 75 10.72 -21.98 3.06
C GLU A 75 10.85 -22.49 1.61
N LEU A 76 9.82 -22.25 0.79
CA LEU A 76 9.84 -22.61 -0.63
C LEU A 76 10.56 -21.54 -1.45
N LEU A 77 10.31 -20.27 -1.15
CA LEU A 77 10.71 -19.12 -1.94
C LEU A 77 12.17 -18.73 -1.72
N ALA A 78 12.66 -18.72 -0.48
CA ALA A 78 14.03 -18.32 -0.16
C ALA A 78 15.11 -19.12 -0.92
N PRO A 79 15.06 -20.46 -1.02
CA PRO A 79 16.01 -21.25 -1.81
C PRO A 79 15.72 -21.28 -3.32
N ALA A 80 14.58 -20.72 -3.78
CA ALA A 80 14.19 -20.77 -5.18
C ALA A 80 15.07 -19.88 -6.07
N LYS A 81 15.53 -20.43 -7.19
CA LYS A 81 16.29 -19.69 -8.21
C LYS A 81 15.36 -18.93 -9.16
N VAL A 82 15.88 -17.86 -9.75
CA VAL A 82 15.16 -17.04 -10.75
C VAL A 82 15.39 -17.61 -12.14
N TYR A 83 14.31 -17.71 -12.90
CA TYR A 83 14.30 -18.04 -14.32
C TYR A 83 13.50 -16.99 -15.07
N LEU A 84 14.08 -16.47 -16.16
CA LEU A 84 13.39 -15.57 -17.08
C LEU A 84 12.76 -16.39 -18.21
N PRO A 85 11.70 -15.90 -18.85
CA PRO A 85 11.04 -16.63 -19.91
C PRO A 85 11.95 -16.75 -21.15
N ASP A 86 11.98 -17.93 -21.76
CA ASP A 86 12.85 -18.25 -22.91
C ASP A 86 12.35 -17.64 -24.23
N ASN A 87 11.05 -17.35 -24.30
CA ASN A 87 10.34 -17.10 -25.55
C ASN A 87 9.67 -15.73 -25.64
N ILE A 88 10.01 -14.81 -24.73
CA ILE A 88 9.68 -13.39 -24.87
C ILE A 88 10.95 -12.56 -24.66
N PRO A 89 11.11 -11.43 -25.39
CA PRO A 89 12.25 -10.56 -25.20
C PRO A 89 12.17 -9.83 -23.85
N GLU A 90 13.30 -9.28 -23.41
CA GLU A 90 13.29 -8.30 -22.33
C GLU A 90 12.58 -7.01 -22.77
N PRO A 91 11.85 -6.32 -21.88
CA PRO A 91 11.24 -5.04 -22.22
C PRO A 91 12.28 -4.01 -22.64
N MET A 92 11.99 -3.23 -23.69
CA MET A 92 12.91 -2.22 -24.21
C MET A 92 13.18 -1.07 -23.22
N GLY A 93 12.33 -0.91 -22.21
CA GLY A 93 12.49 0.08 -21.16
C GLY A 93 11.17 0.41 -20.46
N ALA A 94 11.14 1.58 -19.83
CA ALA A 94 9.99 2.06 -19.07
C ALA A 94 8.78 2.43 -19.94
N GLU A 95 8.99 2.71 -21.23
CA GLU A 95 7.95 3.07 -22.21
C GLU A 95 7.42 1.87 -23.01
N ASP A 96 7.96 0.67 -22.77
CA ASP A 96 7.46 -0.55 -23.40
C ASP A 96 6.21 -1.05 -22.67
N MET A 97 5.05 -0.84 -23.29
CA MET A 97 3.74 -1.21 -22.76
C MET A 97 3.28 -2.60 -23.20
N GLU A 98 3.97 -3.22 -24.16
CA GLU A 98 3.53 -4.43 -24.85
C GLU A 98 4.26 -5.68 -24.37
N THR A 99 5.53 -5.56 -23.99
CA THR A 99 6.30 -6.71 -23.52
C THR A 99 5.88 -7.09 -22.10
N LEU A 100 5.54 -8.36 -21.90
CA LEU A 100 5.19 -8.90 -20.59
C LEU A 100 6.41 -8.89 -19.66
N ARG A 101 6.23 -8.46 -18.40
CA ARG A 101 7.27 -8.56 -17.36
C ARG A 101 6.96 -9.75 -16.48
N ALA A 102 7.72 -10.83 -16.64
CA ALA A 102 7.52 -12.07 -15.91
C ALA A 102 8.84 -12.66 -15.41
N ALA A 103 8.80 -13.32 -14.25
CA ALA A 103 9.91 -14.08 -13.71
C ALA A 103 9.37 -15.29 -12.95
N PHE A 104 10.04 -16.44 -13.08
CA PHE A 104 9.68 -17.66 -12.38
C PHE A 104 10.69 -17.96 -11.28
N ARG A 105 10.23 -18.07 -10.03
CA ARG A 105 11.04 -18.53 -8.89
C ARG A 105 10.81 -20.03 -8.72
N TYR A 106 11.83 -20.84 -8.99
CA TYR A 106 11.75 -22.29 -8.95
C TYR A 106 12.65 -22.90 -7.86
N ASN A 107 12.03 -23.67 -6.97
CA ASN A 107 12.70 -24.47 -5.97
C ASN A 107 12.85 -25.90 -6.49
N LYS A 108 14.07 -26.23 -6.94
CA LYS A 108 14.36 -27.55 -7.50
C LYS A 108 14.21 -28.70 -6.49
N THR A 109 14.49 -28.46 -5.21
CA THR A 109 14.43 -29.51 -4.17
C THR A 109 12.99 -29.87 -3.84
N ALA A 110 12.11 -28.88 -3.74
CA ALA A 110 10.67 -29.08 -3.52
C ALA A 110 9.89 -29.43 -4.81
N ASP A 111 10.56 -29.31 -5.95
CA ASP A 111 10.00 -29.47 -7.30
C ASP A 111 8.78 -28.55 -7.53
N CYS A 112 8.83 -27.31 -7.05
CA CYS A 112 7.72 -26.36 -7.14
C CYS A 112 8.21 -24.92 -7.31
N GLY A 113 7.30 -23.98 -7.56
CA GLY A 113 7.68 -22.58 -7.72
C GLY A 113 6.51 -21.61 -7.81
N PHE A 114 6.84 -20.35 -8.10
CA PHE A 114 5.87 -19.27 -8.27
C PHE A 114 6.24 -18.41 -9.48
N LEU A 115 5.28 -18.22 -10.40
CA LEU A 115 5.36 -17.30 -11.51
C LEU A 115 4.90 -15.91 -11.04
N PHE A 116 5.78 -14.94 -11.16
CA PHE A 116 5.50 -13.54 -10.89
C PHE A 116 5.27 -12.82 -12.21
N ILE A 117 4.12 -12.18 -12.35
CA ILE A 117 3.81 -11.30 -13.49
C ILE A 117 3.54 -9.89 -12.95
N ASN A 118 4.15 -8.89 -13.58
CA ASN A 118 3.87 -7.48 -13.30
C ASN A 118 3.45 -6.76 -14.59
N ASN A 119 2.18 -6.40 -14.69
CA ASN A 119 1.62 -5.59 -15.77
C ASN A 119 1.21 -4.19 -15.29
N HIS A 120 1.90 -3.69 -14.27
CA HIS A 120 1.84 -2.30 -13.82
C HIS A 120 3.14 -1.58 -14.15
N GLN A 121 3.03 -0.34 -14.61
CA GLN A 121 4.15 0.56 -14.81
C GLN A 121 3.75 1.98 -14.43
N ARG A 122 4.46 2.55 -13.44
CA ARG A 122 4.10 3.86 -12.88
C ARG A 122 3.96 4.93 -13.99
N LYS A 123 2.85 5.67 -13.97
CA LYS A 123 2.47 6.73 -14.94
C LYS A 123 2.21 6.26 -16.37
N ARG A 124 2.17 4.96 -16.63
CA ARG A 124 1.84 4.44 -17.95
C ARG A 124 0.69 3.45 -17.83
N LYS A 125 -0.04 3.28 -18.92
CA LYS A 125 -1.11 2.28 -19.02
C LYS A 125 -0.59 1.11 -19.83
N MET A 126 -0.25 0.03 -19.13
CA MET A 126 0.17 -1.22 -19.75
C MET A 126 -0.98 -1.84 -20.56
N THR A 127 -0.68 -2.47 -21.70
CA THR A 127 -1.72 -3.19 -22.46
C THR A 127 -2.12 -4.49 -21.76
N GLU A 128 -3.36 -4.92 -21.95
CA GLU A 128 -3.77 -6.26 -21.54
C GLU A 128 -3.10 -7.32 -22.39
N LYS A 129 -2.78 -8.46 -21.78
CA LYS A 129 -2.07 -9.56 -22.44
C LYS A 129 -2.80 -10.87 -22.19
N GLN A 130 -2.74 -11.76 -23.17
CA GLN A 130 -3.30 -13.11 -23.10
C GLN A 130 -2.20 -14.12 -23.34
N ILE A 131 -1.98 -15.00 -22.37
CA ILE A 131 -1.06 -16.13 -22.48
C ILE A 131 -1.91 -17.35 -22.79
N THR A 132 -1.84 -17.84 -24.04
CA THR A 132 -2.71 -18.91 -24.53
C THR A 132 -1.92 -20.20 -24.76
N PRO A 133 -2.57 -21.36 -24.93
CA PRO A 133 -1.87 -22.61 -25.29
C PRO A 133 -1.03 -22.50 -26.58
N GLU A 134 -1.43 -21.66 -27.54
CA GLU A 134 -0.70 -21.43 -28.80
C GLU A 134 0.46 -20.45 -28.64
N LYS A 135 0.42 -19.59 -27.62
CA LYS A 135 1.48 -18.61 -27.27
C LYS A 135 1.76 -18.64 -25.76
N PRO A 136 2.27 -19.77 -25.24
CA PRO A 136 2.47 -19.92 -23.81
C PRO A 136 3.74 -19.19 -23.36
N LEU A 137 3.92 -19.00 -22.05
CA LEU A 137 5.22 -18.67 -21.48
C LEU A 137 6.02 -19.94 -21.24
N GLN A 138 7.31 -19.92 -21.60
CA GLN A 138 8.21 -21.06 -21.48
C GLN A 138 9.40 -20.69 -20.59
N PHE A 139 9.76 -21.58 -19.67
CA PHE A 139 10.91 -21.41 -18.78
C PHE A 139 11.71 -22.71 -18.74
N THR A 140 12.99 -22.64 -19.09
CA THR A 140 13.91 -23.78 -19.00
C THR A 140 14.52 -23.81 -17.62
N VAL A 141 14.09 -24.79 -16.80
CA VAL A 141 14.61 -24.98 -15.45
C VAL A 141 15.55 -26.17 -15.37
N THR A 142 16.40 -26.18 -14.34
CA THR A 142 17.30 -27.29 -14.03
C THR A 142 16.84 -27.97 -12.75
N ASP A 143 16.62 -29.28 -12.79
CA ASP A 143 16.22 -30.05 -11.61
C ASP A 143 17.41 -30.37 -10.68
N VAL A 144 17.17 -31.26 -9.71
CA VAL A 144 18.18 -31.68 -8.73
C VAL A 144 19.28 -32.55 -9.35
N GLU A 145 18.99 -33.27 -10.43
CA GLU A 145 19.93 -34.14 -11.14
C GLU A 145 20.76 -33.37 -12.18
N GLY A 146 20.42 -32.11 -12.44
CA GLY A 146 21.07 -31.28 -13.45
C GLY A 146 20.41 -31.38 -14.82
N THR A 147 19.30 -32.11 -14.93
CA THR A 147 18.55 -32.24 -16.18
C THR A 147 17.75 -30.97 -16.42
N GLN A 148 17.79 -30.47 -17.66
CA GLN A 148 16.97 -29.35 -18.08
C GLN A 148 15.58 -29.83 -18.48
N ARG A 149 14.55 -29.11 -18.05
CA ARG A 149 13.17 -29.34 -18.46
C ARG A 149 12.45 -28.03 -18.71
N GLN A 150 11.51 -28.06 -19.64
CA GLN A 150 10.69 -26.91 -19.95
C GLN A 150 9.44 -26.88 -19.06
N ILE A 151 9.19 -25.73 -18.42
CA ILE A 151 7.95 -25.42 -17.71
C ILE A 151 7.16 -24.44 -18.55
N ILE A 152 5.86 -24.70 -18.66
CA ILE A 152 4.94 -23.96 -19.54
C ILE A 152 3.82 -23.37 -18.71
N PHE A 153 3.51 -22.09 -18.92
CA PHE A 153 2.31 -21.44 -18.39
C PHE A 153 1.43 -20.94 -19.54
N ASP A 154 0.13 -21.18 -19.42
CA ASP A 154 -0.90 -20.93 -20.42
C ASP A 154 -2.24 -20.64 -19.73
N ARG A 155 -3.21 -20.15 -20.50
CA ARG A 155 -4.56 -19.79 -20.03
C ARG A 155 -4.54 -18.74 -18.91
N ILE A 156 -3.74 -17.69 -19.09
CA ILE A 156 -3.62 -16.58 -18.14
C ILE A 156 -3.99 -15.28 -18.86
N HIS A 157 -5.04 -14.63 -18.38
CA HIS A 157 -5.33 -13.24 -18.74
C HIS A 157 -4.56 -12.33 -17.78
N VAL A 158 -3.79 -11.42 -18.35
CA VAL A 158 -3.05 -10.40 -17.60
C VAL A 158 -3.69 -9.04 -17.87
N ARG A 159 -4.58 -8.61 -16.97
CA ARG A 159 -5.24 -7.30 -17.04
C ARG A 159 -4.24 -6.15 -16.92
N THR A 160 -4.68 -4.96 -17.32
CA THR A 160 -3.93 -3.71 -17.05
C THR A 160 -3.71 -3.60 -15.54
N ASP A 161 -2.51 -3.21 -15.12
CA ASP A 161 -2.10 -3.06 -13.71
C ASP A 161 -2.10 -4.36 -12.87
N ALA A 162 -2.29 -5.53 -13.50
CA ALA A 162 -2.27 -6.81 -12.81
C ALA A 162 -0.89 -7.13 -12.21
N ILE A 163 -0.88 -7.63 -10.97
CA ILE A 163 0.28 -8.18 -10.29
C ILE A 163 -0.09 -9.59 -9.81
N LEU A 164 0.43 -10.61 -10.48
CA LEU A 164 0.04 -12.01 -10.25
C LEU A 164 1.19 -12.81 -9.62
N VAL A 165 0.81 -13.76 -8.76
CA VAL A 165 1.73 -14.72 -8.11
C VAL A 165 1.13 -16.12 -8.23
N LEU A 166 1.38 -16.78 -9.35
CA LEU A 166 0.76 -18.06 -9.70
C LEU A 166 1.63 -19.23 -9.24
N PRO A 167 1.11 -20.20 -8.47
CA PRO A 167 1.90 -21.34 -8.04
C PRO A 167 2.11 -22.36 -9.17
N TYR A 168 3.20 -23.11 -9.07
CA TYR A 168 3.50 -24.24 -9.94
C TYR A 168 3.89 -25.46 -9.12
N ASN A 169 3.23 -26.59 -9.40
CA ASN A 169 3.46 -27.90 -8.78
C ASN A 169 3.53 -27.85 -7.23
N LEU A 170 2.68 -27.02 -6.63
CA LEU A 170 2.64 -26.80 -5.19
C LEU A 170 2.17 -28.06 -4.46
N SER A 171 2.91 -28.47 -3.43
CA SER A 171 2.48 -29.57 -2.57
C SER A 171 1.32 -29.14 -1.70
N VAL A 172 0.25 -29.93 -1.70
CA VAL A 172 -0.93 -29.71 -0.88
C VAL A 172 -1.28 -30.98 -0.11
N VAL A 173 -2.00 -30.83 1.00
CA VAL A 173 -2.52 -31.92 1.81
C VAL A 173 -4.03 -31.76 1.91
N ILE A 174 -4.76 -32.76 1.44
CA ILE A 174 -6.22 -32.77 1.43
C ILE A 174 -6.67 -34.02 2.17
N ARG A 175 -7.38 -33.83 3.29
CA ARG A 175 -7.83 -34.94 4.17
C ARG A 175 -6.70 -35.90 4.59
N GLY A 176 -5.48 -35.37 4.76
CA GLY A 176 -4.30 -36.14 5.16
C GLY A 176 -3.53 -36.81 4.01
N GLU A 177 -4.04 -36.76 2.79
CA GLU A 177 -3.37 -37.27 1.59
C GLU A 177 -2.61 -36.15 0.87
N GLN A 178 -1.43 -36.47 0.33
CA GLN A 178 -0.60 -35.51 -0.39
C GLN A 178 -0.95 -35.49 -1.88
N PHE A 179 -1.16 -34.28 -2.41
CA PHE A 179 -1.37 -34.03 -3.84
C PHE A 179 -0.45 -32.91 -4.34
N ARG A 180 -0.43 -32.70 -5.65
CA ARG A 180 0.19 -31.52 -6.27
C ARG A 180 -0.87 -30.69 -6.99
N LEU A 181 -0.91 -29.40 -6.68
CA LEU A 181 -1.54 -28.40 -7.55
C LEU A 181 -0.54 -28.05 -8.64
N ARG A 182 -0.73 -28.61 -9.84
CA ARG A 182 0.20 -28.44 -10.97
C ARG A 182 0.17 -27.02 -11.51
N LYS A 183 -1.02 -26.50 -11.79
CA LYS A 183 -1.24 -25.17 -12.38
C LYS A 183 -2.59 -24.59 -11.98
N THR A 184 -2.68 -23.27 -11.99
CA THR A 184 -3.90 -22.47 -11.88
C THR A 184 -3.64 -21.08 -12.44
N ASN A 185 -4.68 -20.35 -12.84
CA ASN A 185 -4.62 -18.92 -13.14
C ASN A 185 -4.95 -18.02 -11.93
N ALA A 186 -5.25 -18.59 -10.76
CA ALA A 186 -5.48 -17.84 -9.53
C ALA A 186 -4.18 -17.62 -8.74
N SER A 187 -3.97 -16.41 -8.21
CA SER A 187 -2.79 -16.11 -7.41
C SER A 187 -2.88 -16.76 -6.04
N TYR A 188 -1.76 -17.27 -5.53
CA TYR A 188 -1.72 -17.96 -4.24
C TYR A 188 -1.54 -16.99 -3.07
N LEU A 189 -2.39 -17.11 -2.04
CA LEU A 189 -2.27 -16.33 -0.81
C LEU A 189 -1.59 -17.12 0.31
N GLY A 190 -1.94 -18.39 0.49
CA GLY A 190 -1.41 -19.21 1.59
C GLY A 190 -2.33 -20.36 1.99
N CYS A 191 -1.91 -21.11 3.03
CA CYS A 191 -2.71 -22.19 3.61
C CYS A 191 -2.97 -21.90 5.09
N PHE A 192 -4.26 -21.87 5.45
CA PHE A 192 -4.72 -21.49 6.78
C PHE A 192 -5.72 -22.51 7.29
N GLY A 193 -5.45 -23.12 8.44
CA GLY A 193 -6.32 -24.16 9.01
C GLY A 193 -6.54 -25.36 8.07
N GLY A 194 -5.59 -25.65 7.17
CA GLY A 194 -5.70 -26.71 6.16
C GLY A 194 -6.50 -26.33 4.91
N THR A 195 -6.97 -25.08 4.80
CA THR A 195 -7.64 -24.56 3.60
C THR A 195 -6.68 -23.68 2.81
N TYR A 196 -6.64 -23.86 1.50
CA TYR A 196 -5.77 -23.11 0.59
C TYR A 196 -6.51 -21.91 0.00
N TYR A 197 -5.96 -20.71 0.20
CA TYR A 197 -6.55 -19.46 -0.24
C TYR A 197 -5.85 -18.95 -1.49
N PHE A 198 -6.66 -18.58 -2.48
CA PHE A 198 -6.26 -18.00 -3.74
C PHE A 198 -7.06 -16.73 -3.98
N TYR A 199 -6.57 -15.86 -4.86
CA TYR A 199 -7.28 -14.65 -5.25
C TYR A 199 -7.16 -14.39 -6.74
N THR A 200 -8.24 -13.87 -7.31
CA THR A 200 -8.33 -13.48 -8.72
C THR A 200 -9.54 -12.58 -8.94
N ASP A 201 -9.48 -11.77 -10.00
CA ASP A 201 -10.61 -10.96 -10.49
C ASP A 201 -11.08 -11.48 -11.87
N GLU A 202 -10.82 -12.77 -12.15
CA GLU A 202 -11.43 -13.49 -13.26
C GLU A 202 -12.86 -13.91 -12.92
N GLU A 203 -13.69 -14.05 -13.95
CA GLU A 203 -15.03 -14.63 -13.79
C GLU A 203 -14.91 -16.10 -13.35
N PRO A 204 -15.82 -16.61 -12.48
CA PRO A 204 -15.72 -17.95 -11.92
C PRO A 204 -15.53 -19.07 -12.96
N GLU A 205 -16.12 -18.94 -14.14
CA GLU A 205 -16.06 -19.92 -15.23
C GLU A 205 -14.69 -20.01 -15.90
N ASP A 206 -13.88 -18.94 -15.79
CA ASP A 206 -12.55 -18.84 -16.38
C ASP A 206 -11.46 -19.31 -15.41
N ILE A 207 -11.79 -19.59 -14.15
CA ILE A 207 -10.85 -20.06 -13.12
C ILE A 207 -10.63 -21.57 -13.26
N TYR A 208 -9.37 -22.00 -13.23
CA TYR A 208 -9.04 -23.42 -13.26
C TYR A 208 -8.03 -23.85 -12.19
N PHE A 209 -8.13 -25.11 -11.78
CA PHE A 209 -7.15 -25.81 -10.95
C PHE A 209 -6.82 -27.16 -11.57
N GLU A 210 -5.53 -27.40 -11.84
CA GLU A 210 -5.05 -28.67 -12.40
C GLU A 210 -4.32 -29.47 -11.32
N TRP A 211 -4.89 -30.61 -10.93
CA TRP A 211 -4.37 -31.47 -9.86
C TRP A 211 -3.63 -32.70 -10.40
N SER A 212 -2.72 -33.24 -9.60
CA SER A 212 -1.91 -34.41 -9.98
C SER A 212 -2.69 -35.68 -10.30
N ASP A 213 -3.86 -35.86 -9.68
CA ASP A 213 -4.74 -37.01 -9.86
C ASP A 213 -5.85 -36.77 -10.89
N GLY A 214 -5.90 -35.57 -11.49
CA GLY A 214 -6.90 -35.18 -12.48
C GLY A 214 -8.32 -35.02 -11.91
N LYS A 215 -8.49 -35.02 -10.58
CA LYS A 215 -9.79 -34.82 -9.94
C LYS A 215 -9.96 -33.38 -9.48
N ASP A 216 -11.21 -32.96 -9.30
CA ASP A 216 -11.53 -31.69 -8.67
C ASP A 216 -11.45 -31.82 -7.14
N HIS A 217 -10.84 -30.82 -6.50
CA HIS A 217 -10.66 -30.71 -5.05
C HIS A 217 -11.13 -29.33 -4.55
N ALA A 218 -12.21 -28.81 -5.13
CA ALA A 218 -12.78 -27.51 -4.80
C ALA A 218 -13.03 -27.29 -3.30
N GLU A 219 -13.25 -28.35 -2.51
CA GLU A 219 -13.45 -28.22 -1.06
C GLU A 219 -12.23 -27.69 -0.32
N ALA A 220 -11.03 -27.95 -0.85
CA ALA A 220 -9.75 -27.57 -0.25
C ALA A 220 -9.36 -26.12 -0.57
N VAL A 221 -10.07 -25.49 -1.50
CA VAL A 221 -9.73 -24.18 -2.06
C VAL A 221 -10.77 -23.14 -1.65
N ARG A 222 -10.30 -21.92 -1.35
CA ARG A 222 -11.14 -20.73 -1.25
C ARG A 222 -10.58 -19.67 -2.17
N ILE A 223 -11.47 -19.10 -2.98
CA ILE A 223 -11.14 -18.05 -3.94
C ILE A 223 -11.68 -16.74 -3.38
N LEU A 224 -10.80 -15.74 -3.31
CA LEU A 224 -11.07 -14.39 -2.85
C LEU A 224 -11.03 -13.43 -4.04
N THR A 225 -11.69 -12.28 -3.91
CA THR A 225 -11.37 -11.13 -4.76
C THR A 225 -9.99 -10.58 -4.42
N THR A 226 -9.39 -9.78 -5.31
CA THR A 226 -8.14 -9.09 -4.96
C THR A 226 -8.30 -8.20 -3.72
N HIS A 227 -9.43 -7.51 -3.59
CA HIS A 227 -9.73 -6.66 -2.44
C HIS A 227 -9.78 -7.45 -1.12
N ASP A 228 -10.48 -8.60 -1.11
CA ASP A 228 -10.57 -9.44 0.09
C ASP A 228 -9.19 -10.01 0.48
N ALA A 229 -8.34 -10.34 -0.49
CA ALA A 229 -6.99 -10.81 -0.22
C ALA A 229 -6.10 -9.72 0.42
N GLU A 230 -6.33 -8.45 0.08
CA GLU A 230 -5.65 -7.29 0.68
C GLU A 230 -6.10 -7.03 2.12
N HIS A 231 -7.35 -7.35 2.43
CA HIS A 231 -7.94 -7.22 3.77
C HIS A 231 -7.89 -8.52 4.59
N PHE A 232 -7.37 -9.61 4.04
CA PHE A 232 -7.44 -10.97 4.61
C PHE A 232 -6.80 -11.09 5.99
N CYS A 233 -7.55 -11.41 7.03
CA CYS A 233 -7.03 -11.66 8.37
C CYS A 233 -7.21 -13.13 8.76
N TYR A 234 -6.19 -13.71 9.39
CA TYR A 234 -6.25 -15.03 10.00
C TYR A 234 -5.78 -14.95 11.44
N VAL A 235 -6.65 -15.31 12.37
CA VAL A 235 -6.36 -15.25 13.81
C VAL A 235 -5.38 -16.38 14.17
N GLN A 236 -4.11 -16.02 14.39
CA GLN A 236 -3.07 -16.93 14.85
C GLN A 236 -3.21 -17.28 16.35
N GLU A 237 -2.44 -18.26 16.82
CA GLU A 237 -2.53 -18.81 18.19
C GLU A 237 -2.44 -17.73 19.29
N GLY A 238 -3.37 -17.76 20.26
CA GLY A 238 -3.36 -16.88 21.44
C GLY A 238 -4.60 -16.00 21.63
N ALA A 239 -5.52 -15.96 20.67
CA ALA A 239 -6.81 -15.25 20.79
C ALA A 239 -7.99 -16.24 20.93
N ASP A 240 -9.07 -15.77 21.55
CA ASP A 240 -10.28 -16.56 21.88
C ASP A 240 -10.99 -17.17 20.64
N GLU A 241 -10.60 -16.76 19.43
CA GLU A 241 -11.18 -17.18 18.14
C GLU A 241 -10.17 -17.82 17.17
N LYS A 242 -9.33 -18.73 17.66
CA LYS A 242 -8.33 -19.46 16.86
C LYS A 242 -8.93 -20.04 15.56
N GLY A 243 -8.22 -19.85 14.45
CA GLY A 243 -8.56 -20.49 13.17
C GLY A 243 -9.69 -19.82 12.39
N LYS A 244 -10.18 -18.67 12.86
CA LYS A 244 -11.14 -17.87 12.09
C LYS A 244 -10.43 -17.00 11.06
N VAL A 245 -11.06 -16.95 9.89
CA VAL A 245 -10.74 -16.00 8.82
C VAL A 245 -11.70 -14.83 8.96
N SER A 246 -11.17 -13.61 8.89
CA SER A 246 -11.94 -12.37 8.86
C SER A 246 -11.33 -11.42 7.84
N LEU A 247 -11.98 -10.29 7.58
CA LEU A 247 -11.43 -9.21 6.76
C LEU A 247 -11.26 -7.98 7.66
N LEU A 248 -10.15 -7.25 7.46
CA LEU A 248 -10.03 -5.91 8.01
C LEU A 248 -11.14 -5.04 7.42
N PRO A 249 -11.86 -4.24 8.24
CA PRO A 249 -12.90 -3.38 7.72
C PRO A 249 -12.28 -2.23 6.91
N ASP A 250 -13.02 -1.76 5.92
CA ASP A 250 -12.75 -0.46 5.31
C ASP A 250 -12.83 0.65 6.37
N LEU A 251 -12.02 1.69 6.21
CA LEU A 251 -12.04 2.82 7.12
C LEU A 251 -13.28 3.67 6.87
N HIS A 252 -14.22 3.65 7.82
CA HIS A 252 -15.35 4.54 7.84
C HIS A 252 -15.15 5.62 8.91
N PHE A 253 -15.48 6.86 8.56
CA PHE A 253 -15.37 8.00 9.45
C PHE A 253 -16.76 8.59 9.73
N ALA A 254 -17.01 8.87 11.00
CA ALA A 254 -18.18 9.61 11.45
C ALA A 254 -17.76 10.99 11.97
N GLU A 255 -18.57 12.01 11.71
CA GLU A 255 -18.39 13.32 12.32
C GLU A 255 -18.69 13.27 13.82
N VAL A 256 -17.88 13.95 14.63
CA VAL A 256 -17.90 13.87 16.11
C VAL A 256 -17.75 15.22 16.80
N GLY A 257 -18.23 16.26 16.15
CA GLY A 257 -18.02 17.62 16.59
C GLY A 257 -18.26 18.63 15.50
N LYS A 258 -17.94 19.87 15.82
CA LYS A 258 -18.02 21.00 14.90
C LYS A 258 -16.69 21.74 14.85
N VAL A 259 -16.37 22.24 13.67
CA VAL A 259 -15.26 23.19 13.48
C VAL A 259 -15.87 24.53 13.10
N ARG A 260 -15.65 25.56 13.92
CA ARG A 260 -15.94 26.94 13.51
C ARG A 260 -14.68 27.53 12.91
N ILE A 261 -14.82 28.14 11.75
CA ILE A 261 -13.72 28.74 10.98
C ILE A 261 -13.92 30.25 10.97
N THR A 262 -12.91 31.00 11.38
CA THR A 262 -12.87 32.46 11.22
C THR A 262 -11.73 32.81 10.27
N ASP A 263 -12.05 33.50 9.18
CA ASP A 263 -11.05 33.99 8.22
C ASP A 263 -10.33 35.22 8.81
N GLY A 264 -9.04 35.07 9.10
CA GLY A 264 -8.17 36.11 9.62
C GLY A 264 -7.58 37.00 8.52
N GLY A 265 -7.83 36.67 7.25
CA GLY A 265 -7.27 37.33 6.08
C GLY A 265 -5.80 36.97 5.83
N GLN A 266 -5.16 37.77 5.00
CA GLN A 266 -3.77 37.55 4.60
C GLN A 266 -2.80 38.19 5.60
N ALA A 267 -1.81 37.43 6.08
CA ALA A 267 -0.80 37.95 7.00
C ALA A 267 0.21 38.86 6.26
N VAL A 268 0.37 40.11 6.74
CA VAL A 268 1.29 41.12 6.17
C VAL A 268 2.76 40.88 6.56
N LYS A 269 3.01 40.04 7.57
CA LYS A 269 4.37 39.66 8.00
C LYS A 269 4.47 38.15 7.96
N SER A 270 5.27 37.63 7.03
CA SER A 270 5.79 36.29 7.16
C SER A 270 6.54 36.23 8.49
N ILE A 271 6.14 35.32 9.38
CA ILE A 271 7.14 34.74 10.28
C ILE A 271 8.25 34.24 9.35
N TRP A 272 9.53 34.46 9.67
CA TRP A 272 10.61 33.78 8.96
C TRP A 272 10.38 32.27 9.16
N SER A 273 9.58 31.68 8.27
CA SER A 273 9.29 30.27 8.28
C SER A 273 10.47 29.60 7.58
N VAL A 274 10.68 28.32 7.88
CA VAL A 274 11.76 27.58 7.22
C VAL A 274 11.52 27.44 5.71
N TYR A 275 10.36 27.89 5.21
CA TYR A 275 9.95 27.92 3.80
C TYR A 275 10.19 29.27 3.10
N GLY A 276 10.74 30.28 3.78
CA GLY A 276 11.01 31.61 3.24
C GLY A 276 9.90 32.64 3.55
N GLN A 277 9.92 33.77 2.84
CA GLN A 277 8.89 34.81 2.96
C GLN A 277 7.69 34.44 2.09
N THR A 278 6.54 34.26 2.73
CA THR A 278 5.23 34.07 2.09
C THR A 278 4.23 35.07 2.65
N GLU A 279 3.13 35.28 1.94
CA GLU A 279 1.98 36.07 2.42
C GLU A 279 0.79 35.11 2.61
N PRO A 280 0.78 34.29 3.68
CA PRO A 280 -0.20 33.23 3.84
C PRO A 280 -1.59 33.77 4.18
N ASN A 281 -2.62 33.01 3.82
CA ASN A 281 -3.95 33.19 4.40
C ASN A 281 -4.02 32.52 5.77
N VAL A 282 -4.62 33.21 6.74
CA VAL A 282 -4.72 32.76 8.12
C VAL A 282 -6.16 32.47 8.49
N TYR A 283 -6.39 31.35 9.15
CA TYR A 283 -7.69 30.94 9.67
C TYR A 283 -7.57 30.58 11.15
N GLU A 284 -8.51 31.05 11.96
CA GLU A 284 -8.68 30.59 13.34
C GLU A 284 -9.74 29.49 13.37
N LEU A 285 -9.39 28.35 13.95
CA LEU A 285 -10.24 27.16 14.09
C LEU A 285 -10.64 26.98 15.54
N THR A 286 -11.94 26.96 15.81
CA THR A 286 -12.50 26.57 17.11
C THR A 286 -13.09 25.17 17.01
N LEU A 287 -12.57 24.24 17.80
CA LEU A 287 -12.93 22.82 17.79
C LEU A 287 -13.92 22.54 18.94
N GLU A 288 -15.11 22.06 18.59
CA GLU A 288 -16.16 21.66 19.53
C GLU A 288 -16.36 20.15 19.45
N TYR A 289 -15.92 19.42 20.47
CA TYR A 289 -16.08 17.96 20.54
C TYR A 289 -17.44 17.58 21.14
N GLU A 290 -18.10 16.57 20.58
CA GLU A 290 -19.38 16.06 21.12
C GLU A 290 -19.21 15.26 22.42
N TYR A 291 -18.00 14.81 22.73
CA TYR A 291 -17.61 14.13 23.96
C TYR A 291 -16.21 14.58 24.39
N HIS A 292 -15.85 14.40 25.66
CA HIS A 292 -14.53 14.80 26.14
C HIS A 292 -13.47 13.81 25.66
N PRO A 293 -12.54 14.18 24.74
CA PRO A 293 -11.62 13.21 24.12
C PRO A 293 -10.60 12.61 25.10
N ALA A 294 -10.43 13.25 26.26
CA ALA A 294 -9.59 12.78 27.36
C ALA A 294 -10.22 11.62 28.17
N ASP A 295 -11.46 11.23 27.89
CA ASP A 295 -12.04 10.02 28.44
C ASP A 295 -11.27 8.83 27.86
N ALA A 296 -10.45 8.19 28.69
CA ALA A 296 -9.40 7.23 28.33
C ALA A 296 -9.82 5.99 27.51
N LEU A 297 -11.09 5.88 27.14
CA LEU A 297 -11.71 4.80 26.40
C LEU A 297 -12.18 5.19 24.97
N SER A 298 -12.11 6.47 24.57
CA SER A 298 -12.41 6.86 23.18
C SER A 298 -11.17 6.78 22.28
N GLY A 299 -11.37 6.30 21.04
CA GLY A 299 -10.35 6.32 19.98
C GLY A 299 -9.85 7.73 19.66
N ASP A 300 -8.90 7.84 18.72
CA ASP A 300 -8.43 9.16 18.27
C ASP A 300 -9.54 9.99 17.61
N VAL A 301 -9.36 11.30 17.59
CA VAL A 301 -10.21 12.25 16.84
C VAL A 301 -9.30 12.94 15.84
N TRP A 302 -9.67 12.91 14.56
CA TRP A 302 -8.91 13.53 13.49
C TRP A 302 -9.55 14.86 13.09
N LEU A 303 -8.74 15.91 13.00
CA LEU A 303 -9.10 17.12 12.27
C LEU A 303 -8.77 16.88 10.80
N GLU A 304 -9.79 16.79 9.96
CA GLU A 304 -9.65 16.73 8.52
C GLU A 304 -9.77 18.13 7.92
N LEU A 305 -8.78 18.53 7.14
CA LEU A 305 -8.68 19.84 6.50
C LEU A 305 -8.65 19.66 4.98
N ASP A 306 -9.58 20.32 4.32
CA ASP A 306 -9.63 20.43 2.88
C ASP A 306 -9.08 21.80 2.47
N PHE A 307 -7.80 21.88 2.16
CA PHE A 307 -7.12 23.14 1.84
C PHE A 307 -6.59 23.16 0.41
N GLY A 308 -6.41 24.37 -0.12
CA GLY A 308 -5.62 24.63 -1.31
C GLY A 308 -4.47 25.60 -1.04
N GLY A 309 -3.56 25.71 -2.00
CA GLY A 309 -2.26 26.34 -1.80
C GLY A 309 -1.12 25.34 -1.90
N ASP A 310 0.09 25.75 -1.49
CA ASP A 310 1.31 24.93 -1.54
C ASP A 310 1.53 24.15 -0.24
N CYS A 311 1.46 24.84 0.90
CA CYS A 311 1.74 24.28 2.22
C CYS A 311 0.69 24.77 3.23
N ALA A 312 0.26 23.88 4.12
CA ALA A 312 -0.55 24.20 5.28
C ALA A 312 0.28 24.04 6.55
N ARG A 313 0.15 24.98 7.49
CA ARG A 313 0.82 24.96 8.80
C ARG A 313 -0.20 25.12 9.90
N LEU A 314 -0.19 24.22 10.87
CA LEU A 314 -1.15 24.21 11.98
C LEU A 314 -0.43 24.53 13.29
N TYR A 315 -0.94 25.54 13.98
CA TYR A 315 -0.37 26.07 15.20
C TYR A 315 -1.32 25.91 16.39
N GLN A 316 -0.74 25.65 17.56
CA GLN A 316 -1.39 25.69 18.85
C GLN A 316 -0.59 26.64 19.74
N ASP A 317 -1.23 27.65 20.32
CA ASP A 317 -0.58 28.65 21.20
C ASP A 317 0.67 29.29 20.56
N GLY A 318 0.63 29.53 19.24
CA GLY A 318 1.75 30.10 18.47
C GLY A 318 2.88 29.11 18.14
N LYS A 319 2.77 27.84 18.54
CA LYS A 319 3.74 26.79 18.23
C LYS A 319 3.25 25.93 17.06
N LEU A 320 4.11 25.71 16.07
CA LEU A 320 3.84 24.79 14.96
C LEU A 320 3.76 23.35 15.50
N ILE A 321 2.59 22.74 15.39
CA ILE A 321 2.36 21.36 15.83
C ILE A 321 2.39 20.37 14.67
N ASP A 322 1.96 20.81 13.48
CA ASP A 322 1.87 19.97 12.30
C ASP A 322 1.91 20.82 11.01
N ASP A 323 2.33 20.23 9.90
CA ASP A 323 2.38 20.89 8.59
C ASP A 323 2.28 19.90 7.42
N TRP A 324 1.74 20.35 6.29
CA TRP A 324 1.44 19.48 5.16
C TRP A 324 1.64 20.17 3.82
N PHE A 325 2.41 19.55 2.93
CA PHE A 325 2.46 19.97 1.54
C PHE A 325 1.25 19.46 0.77
N SER A 326 0.70 20.34 -0.06
CA SER A 326 -0.40 20.02 -0.95
C SER A 326 -0.01 18.87 -1.88
N ASN A 327 -0.68 17.74 -1.69
CA ASN A 327 -0.45 16.52 -2.46
C ASN A 327 -1.73 16.01 -3.14
N GLY A 328 -2.80 16.82 -3.14
CA GLY A 328 -4.12 16.47 -3.68
C GLY A 328 -5.00 15.63 -2.74
N GLU A 329 -4.51 15.22 -1.58
CA GLU A 329 -5.28 14.52 -0.55
C GLU A 329 -5.87 15.49 0.49
N LEU A 330 -6.87 15.02 1.24
CA LEU A 330 -7.31 15.70 2.47
C LEU A 330 -6.28 15.50 3.57
N TRP A 331 -5.94 16.56 4.30
CA TRP A 331 -5.00 16.46 5.41
C TRP A 331 -5.71 16.05 6.68
N ARG A 332 -5.25 15.01 7.37
CA ARG A 332 -5.86 14.50 8.61
C ARG A 332 -4.86 14.53 9.75
N VAL A 333 -5.10 15.41 10.72
CA VAL A 333 -4.27 15.57 11.91
C VAL A 333 -4.89 14.79 13.06
N ALA A 334 -4.14 13.83 13.63
CA ALA A 334 -4.56 13.10 14.83
C ALA A 334 -4.46 14.03 16.06
N LEU A 335 -5.59 14.43 16.64
CA LEU A 335 -5.61 15.48 17.68
C LEU A 335 -5.26 14.95 19.07
N LYS A 336 -5.39 13.65 19.33
CA LYS A 336 -5.13 13.07 20.65
C LYS A 336 -3.69 13.28 21.13
N ARG A 337 -2.72 13.29 20.23
CA ARG A 337 -1.30 13.54 20.56
C ARG A 337 -0.98 15.01 20.89
N TYR A 338 -1.94 15.91 20.64
CA TYR A 338 -1.83 17.35 20.91
C TYR A 338 -2.79 17.76 22.04
N ASP A 339 -3.20 16.82 22.88
CA ASP A 339 -4.12 17.02 24.01
C ASP A 339 -5.50 17.57 23.61
N CYS A 340 -5.95 17.26 22.38
CA CYS A 340 -7.27 17.63 21.85
C CYS A 340 -7.60 19.12 22.05
N PRO A 341 -6.85 20.01 21.38
CA PRO A 341 -6.96 21.45 21.58
C PRO A 341 -8.33 21.98 21.12
N THR A 342 -8.81 23.04 21.75
CA THR A 342 -10.09 23.69 21.35
C THR A 342 -9.88 24.86 20.40
N HIS A 343 -8.66 25.35 20.28
CA HIS A 343 -8.30 26.50 19.44
C HIS A 343 -7.00 26.19 18.69
N LEU A 344 -7.00 26.45 17.38
CA LEU A 344 -5.85 26.26 16.50
C LEU A 344 -5.81 27.39 15.47
N THR A 345 -4.62 27.74 15.03
CA THR A 345 -4.42 28.68 13.92
C THR A 345 -3.87 27.92 12.72
N LEU A 346 -4.47 28.09 11.55
CA LEU A 346 -4.06 27.48 10.29
C LEU A 346 -3.51 28.57 9.37
N GLU A 347 -2.32 28.37 8.83
CA GLU A 347 -1.75 29.20 7.76
C GLU A 347 -1.66 28.41 6.46
N LEU A 348 -2.06 29.02 5.34
CA LEU A 348 -1.97 28.43 4.01
C LEU A 348 -1.07 29.29 3.13
N ASP A 349 -0.03 28.69 2.55
CA ASP A 349 0.88 29.37 1.63
C ASP A 349 0.37 29.38 0.18
N PRO A 350 0.74 30.40 -0.63
CA PRO A 350 0.34 30.49 -2.02
C PRO A 350 0.79 29.30 -2.85
N PHE A 351 -0.06 28.86 -3.78
CA PHE A 351 0.23 27.75 -4.68
C PHE A 351 1.47 28.00 -5.55
N LYS A 352 2.35 27.00 -5.67
CA LYS A 352 3.52 27.04 -6.56
C LYS A 352 3.25 26.36 -7.89
N MET A 353 3.35 27.12 -8.98
CA MET A 353 3.11 26.64 -10.35
C MET A 353 4.23 25.73 -10.88
N ASP A 354 5.47 25.94 -10.44
CA ASP A 354 6.65 25.24 -10.94
C ASP A 354 7.02 24.01 -10.09
N VAL A 355 6.01 23.35 -9.53
CA VAL A 355 6.13 22.11 -8.75
C VAL A 355 5.34 21.01 -9.45
N TYR A 356 5.95 19.83 -9.50
CA TYR A 356 5.27 18.63 -9.99
C TYR A 356 4.41 18.03 -8.86
N TYR A 357 3.14 17.75 -9.16
CA TYR A 357 2.21 17.08 -8.25
C TYR A 357 1.72 15.78 -8.88
N ASP A 358 1.73 14.68 -8.12
CA ASP A 358 1.24 13.37 -8.60
C ASP A 358 -0.29 13.31 -8.68
N LEU A 359 -0.99 13.95 -7.73
CA LEU A 359 -2.44 14.16 -7.79
C LEU A 359 -2.73 15.66 -8.00
N PRO A 360 -3.84 16.03 -8.65
CA PRO A 360 -4.17 17.43 -8.90
C PRO A 360 -4.50 18.17 -7.58
N PRO A 361 -3.67 19.13 -7.14
CA PRO A 361 -3.93 19.89 -5.92
C PRO A 361 -4.94 21.02 -6.15
N LYS A 362 -5.55 21.52 -5.07
CA LYS A 362 -6.35 22.74 -5.09
C LYS A 362 -5.42 23.95 -5.12
N ARG A 363 -5.51 24.74 -6.19
CA ARG A 363 -4.62 25.89 -6.43
C ARG A 363 -4.99 27.14 -5.64
N GLU A 364 -6.27 27.30 -5.33
CA GLU A 364 -6.75 28.45 -4.60
C GLU A 364 -6.26 28.37 -3.16
N MET A 365 -5.53 29.39 -2.69
CA MET A 365 -5.00 29.47 -1.33
C MET A 365 -6.15 29.73 -0.35
N ARG A 366 -6.93 28.69 -0.03
CA ARG A 366 -8.09 28.78 0.86
C ARG A 366 -8.35 27.48 1.60
N LEU A 367 -9.02 27.59 2.74
CA LEU A 367 -9.63 26.46 3.42
C LEU A 367 -11.04 26.23 2.85
N ALA A 368 -11.24 25.13 2.14
CA ALA A 368 -12.52 24.74 1.55
C ALA A 368 -13.44 24.00 2.53
N GLY A 369 -12.87 23.36 3.57
CA GLY A 369 -13.65 22.69 4.61
C GLY A 369 -12.77 22.17 5.75
N ALA A 370 -13.39 22.01 6.92
CA ALA A 370 -12.76 21.40 8.10
C ALA A 370 -13.77 20.55 8.86
N ARG A 371 -13.37 19.36 9.30
CA ARG A 371 -14.25 18.39 10.00
C ARG A 371 -13.53 17.72 11.16
N LEU A 372 -14.28 17.38 12.21
CA LEU A 372 -13.83 16.50 13.29
C LEU A 372 -14.37 15.11 13.06
N LEU A 373 -13.48 14.13 12.91
CA LEU A 373 -13.82 12.76 12.54
C LEU A 373 -13.35 11.77 13.60
N ARG A 374 -14.09 10.69 13.78
CA ARG A 374 -13.61 9.45 14.43
C ARG A 374 -13.74 8.29 13.48
N LEU A 375 -12.94 7.26 13.69
CA LEU A 375 -13.15 5.96 13.05
C LEU A 375 -14.42 5.31 13.64
N SER A 376 -15.33 4.84 12.78
CA SER A 376 -16.65 4.31 13.14
C SER A 376 -16.76 2.80 12.99
#